data_AF-A0AAF0CS69-F1
#
_entry.id   AF-A0AAF0CS69-F1
#
_cell.length_a   1.000
_cell.length_b   1.000
_cell.length_c   1.000
_cell.angle_alpha   90.00
_cell.angle_beta   90.00
_cell.angle_gamma   90.00
#
_symmetry.space_group_name_H-M   'P 1'
#
loop_
_entity.id
_entity.type
_entity.pdbx_description
1 polymer ?
#
loop_
_entity_poly.entity_id
_entity_poly.type
_entity_poly.pdbx_seq_one_letter_code
_entity_poly.pdbx_strand_id
1 'polypeptide(L)'
;MMTIDFRNTNSLWCSVAVETLHRCGLRHAVVSPGSRSTPLTMALVAHPQIETVPVLDERSAGFFALGLARRTHRAVVLVCTSGSAGAHYLPALIEARESRVPLLVITADRPPEMRDCASGQTIDQHKLFGDYALWYHELAVPEPRLELLGYLRQTLRQAWQRAAAGPVHLNAPFRDPLPPVADDSTAALAIDESFFAQPEAPTTERGQVKLHQRVTTARGIFIAGPAQPADPTAYAAAIGDLARSTGWPILADVLSPLRQNAPADVTVITTYDTLLRNETQARDLTPRYVIALEAWPTSKVLRQWLEQSQAEILMVSEHAGGRDAIHGKTRAINAPVTALAIDGAPIRDAAYLRAWATAEQRGRDRLDSWMASEAAKYFEGRIAWNLAQCLPEGAALCVANSMPVRDLEYFWPASNRGIEVFFSRGANGIDGTLSTALGVAHDAGRPVVLLTGDLAFLHDANGLLSAAVLRGGLTVVLINNAGGGIFEHLPVAAFDPPFERYFATPQHVDFAPLCAAHGVAYQLIHDHDELVHAVKKSSPTGVRVLEIRTDRKADAATRKRLFRELAR
;
A
#
# COMPACT_ATOMS: atom_id res chain seq x y z
N MET A 1 13.17 -10.90 -28.92
CA MET A 1 14.46 -11.50 -29.32
C MET A 1 15.30 -11.57 -28.07
N MET A 2 15.84 -12.74 -27.74
CA MET A 2 16.64 -12.96 -26.52
C MET A 2 17.91 -12.09 -26.55
N THR A 3 18.15 -11.30 -25.49
CA THR A 3 19.29 -10.38 -25.39
C THR A 3 20.32 -10.88 -24.38
N ILE A 4 21.09 -11.92 -24.75
CA ILE A 4 22.22 -12.40 -23.94
C ILE A 4 23.50 -11.67 -24.34
N ASP A 5 24.26 -11.22 -23.34
CA ASP A 5 25.45 -10.40 -23.52
C ASP A 5 26.73 -11.19 -23.19
N PHE A 6 27.51 -11.50 -24.22
CA PHE A 6 28.74 -12.30 -24.12
C PHE A 6 30.02 -11.46 -23.97
N ARG A 7 29.92 -10.15 -23.65
CA ARG A 7 31.13 -9.32 -23.56
C ARG A 7 32.10 -9.79 -22.47
N ASN A 8 31.60 -10.02 -21.26
CA ASN A 8 32.39 -10.59 -20.17
C ASN A 8 31.52 -11.41 -19.22
N THR A 9 32.16 -12.06 -18.24
CA THR A 9 31.50 -12.95 -17.27
C THR A 9 30.31 -12.28 -16.56
N ASN A 10 30.48 -11.04 -16.11
CA ASN A 10 29.44 -10.29 -15.41
C ASN A 10 28.25 -9.94 -16.33
N SER A 11 28.55 -9.57 -17.58
CA SER A 11 27.53 -9.24 -18.59
C SER A 11 26.69 -10.48 -18.96
N LEU A 12 27.36 -11.63 -19.11
CA LEU A 12 26.69 -12.90 -19.38
C LEU A 12 25.80 -13.33 -18.22
N TRP A 13 26.35 -13.29 -17.01
CA TRP A 13 25.62 -13.64 -15.78
C TRP A 13 24.36 -12.79 -15.61
N CYS A 14 24.49 -11.46 -15.72
CA CYS A 14 23.37 -10.55 -15.52
C CYS A 14 22.35 -10.58 -16.65
N SER A 15 22.75 -10.74 -17.92
CA SER A 15 21.79 -10.90 -19.02
C SER A 15 21.00 -12.20 -18.91
N VAL A 16 21.63 -13.31 -18.50
CA VAL A 16 20.92 -14.56 -18.16
C VAL A 16 19.97 -14.36 -16.97
N ALA A 17 20.39 -13.64 -15.94
CA ALA A 17 19.54 -13.33 -14.79
C ALA A 17 18.28 -12.56 -15.19
N VAL A 18 18.45 -11.49 -15.97
CA VAL A 18 17.36 -10.61 -16.41
C VAL A 18 16.41 -11.33 -17.36
N GLU A 19 16.92 -12.09 -18.34
CA GLU A 19 16.10 -12.91 -19.23
C GLU A 19 15.27 -13.94 -18.44
N THR A 20 15.86 -14.53 -17.40
CA THR A 20 15.14 -15.50 -16.54
C THR A 20 14.01 -14.84 -15.76
N LEU A 21 14.28 -13.70 -15.14
CA LEU A 21 13.26 -12.94 -14.41
C LEU A 21 12.16 -12.44 -15.35
N HIS A 22 12.52 -11.99 -16.56
CA HIS A 22 11.56 -11.62 -17.59
C HIS A 22 10.59 -12.76 -17.92
N ARG A 23 11.13 -13.97 -18.13
CA ARG A 23 10.33 -15.20 -18.38
C ARG A 23 9.47 -15.59 -17.19
N CYS A 24 9.89 -15.27 -15.97
CA CYS A 24 9.07 -15.43 -14.77
C CYS A 24 7.94 -14.40 -14.66
N GLY A 25 8.01 -13.29 -15.40
CA GLY A 25 6.97 -12.26 -15.46
C GLY A 25 7.44 -10.85 -15.09
N LEU A 26 8.74 -10.62 -14.90
CA LEU A 26 9.29 -9.29 -14.63
C LEU A 26 8.96 -8.31 -15.76
N ARG A 27 8.45 -7.14 -15.38
CA ARG A 27 8.13 -6.03 -16.29
C ARG A 27 8.69 -4.69 -15.84
N HIS A 28 8.91 -4.50 -14.54
CA HIS A 28 9.43 -3.25 -13.98
C HIS A 28 10.58 -3.53 -13.02
N ALA A 29 11.66 -2.78 -13.19
CA ALA A 29 12.76 -2.69 -12.24
C ALA A 29 12.98 -1.23 -11.83
N VAL A 30 13.14 -0.98 -10.55
CA VAL A 30 13.53 0.32 -10.00
C VAL A 30 15.00 0.24 -9.60
N VAL A 31 15.81 1.15 -10.14
CA VAL A 31 17.27 1.09 -9.99
C VAL A 31 17.79 2.38 -9.38
N SER A 32 18.55 2.24 -8.30
CA SER A 32 19.32 3.32 -7.70
C SER A 32 20.77 3.28 -8.19
N PRO A 33 21.38 4.44 -8.49
CA PRO A 33 22.65 4.50 -9.19
C PRO A 33 23.83 3.98 -8.36
N GLY A 34 24.79 3.34 -9.01
CA GLY A 34 26.08 3.03 -8.39
C GLY A 34 26.96 2.09 -9.20
N SER A 35 28.25 2.06 -8.87
CA SER A 35 29.25 1.34 -9.67
C SER A 35 29.13 -0.18 -9.55
N ARG A 36 29.01 -0.73 -8.33
CA ARG A 36 29.01 -2.20 -8.12
C ARG A 36 27.79 -2.89 -8.76
N SER A 37 26.67 -2.19 -8.92
CA SER A 37 25.47 -2.68 -9.60
C SER A 37 25.51 -2.56 -11.13
N THR A 38 26.58 -2.01 -11.72
CA THR A 38 26.72 -1.80 -13.18
C THR A 38 26.30 -3.01 -14.03
N PRO A 39 26.78 -4.25 -13.76
CA PRO A 39 26.41 -5.40 -14.61
C PRO A 39 24.90 -5.64 -14.67
N LEU A 40 24.23 -5.56 -13.51
CA LEU A 40 22.80 -5.82 -13.41
C LEU A 40 21.99 -4.68 -14.00
N THR A 41 22.37 -3.43 -13.74
CA THR A 41 21.74 -2.24 -14.31
C THR A 41 21.80 -2.27 -15.84
N MET A 42 22.97 -2.55 -16.42
CA MET A 42 23.13 -2.59 -17.87
C MET A 42 22.31 -3.71 -18.52
N ALA A 43 22.23 -4.88 -17.87
CA ALA A 43 21.38 -5.98 -18.35
C ALA A 43 19.88 -5.64 -18.31
N LEU A 44 19.41 -4.96 -17.25
CA LEU A 44 18.02 -4.52 -17.13
C LEU A 44 17.66 -3.49 -18.20
N VAL A 45 18.52 -2.48 -18.40
CA VAL A 45 18.32 -1.42 -19.42
C VAL A 45 18.34 -1.98 -20.84
N ALA A 46 19.18 -2.98 -21.11
CA ALA A 46 19.28 -3.58 -22.45
C ALA A 46 18.07 -4.46 -22.82
N HIS A 47 17.28 -4.91 -21.84
CA HIS A 47 16.18 -5.84 -22.10
C HIS A 47 14.91 -5.10 -22.59
N PRO A 48 14.42 -5.35 -23.82
CA PRO A 48 13.41 -4.50 -24.47
C PRO A 48 12.00 -4.56 -23.87
N GLN A 49 11.71 -5.56 -23.04
CA GLN A 49 10.38 -5.77 -22.43
C GLN A 49 10.36 -5.52 -20.91
N ILE A 50 11.46 -5.01 -20.36
CA ILE A 50 11.53 -4.58 -18.97
C ILE A 50 11.71 -3.07 -18.96
N GLU A 51 10.80 -2.38 -18.31
CA GLU A 51 11.02 -1.00 -17.97
C GLU A 51 11.97 -0.90 -16.78
N THR A 52 13.02 -0.09 -16.95
CA THR A 52 13.96 0.24 -15.88
C THR A 52 13.78 1.70 -15.49
N VAL A 53 13.28 1.95 -14.28
CA VAL A 53 13.02 3.30 -13.75
C VAL A 53 14.18 3.72 -12.83
N PRO A 54 14.94 4.77 -13.17
CA PRO A 54 16.02 5.25 -12.32
C PRO A 54 15.46 6.15 -11.21
N VAL A 55 15.75 5.82 -9.95
CA VAL A 55 15.37 6.63 -8.78
C VAL A 55 16.59 6.83 -7.88
N LEU A 56 16.95 8.09 -7.64
CA LEU A 56 18.21 8.48 -7.00
C LEU A 56 18.27 8.05 -5.53
N ASP A 57 17.30 8.48 -4.71
CA ASP A 57 17.23 8.20 -3.28
C ASP A 57 16.71 6.77 -3.08
N GLU A 58 17.54 5.87 -2.54
CA GLU A 58 17.17 4.46 -2.33
C GLU A 58 15.91 4.31 -1.47
N ARG A 59 15.72 5.15 -0.44
CA ARG A 59 14.52 5.05 0.40
C ARG A 59 13.27 5.35 -0.44
N SER A 60 13.29 6.45 -1.19
CA SER A 60 12.19 6.80 -2.10
C SER A 60 12.01 5.75 -3.20
N ALA A 61 13.09 5.19 -3.75
CA ALA A 61 13.06 4.12 -4.75
C ALA A 61 12.34 2.85 -4.22
N GLY A 62 12.62 2.46 -2.97
CA GLY A 62 11.93 1.34 -2.32
C GLY A 62 10.42 1.53 -2.28
N PHE A 63 9.96 2.73 -1.92
CA PHE A 63 8.53 3.05 -1.88
C PHE A 63 7.91 3.28 -3.26
N PHE A 64 8.67 3.79 -4.25
CA PHE A 64 8.22 3.85 -5.63
C PHE A 64 7.94 2.45 -6.19
N ALA A 65 8.84 1.49 -5.94
CA ALA A 65 8.62 0.09 -6.29
C ALA A 65 7.41 -0.51 -5.55
N LEU A 66 7.23 -0.19 -4.27
CA LEU A 66 6.06 -0.60 -3.48
C LEU A 66 4.75 -0.13 -4.15
N GLY A 67 4.68 1.13 -4.58
CA GLY A 67 3.52 1.69 -5.28
C GLY A 67 3.22 1.00 -6.61
N LEU A 68 4.26 0.77 -7.43
CA LEU A 68 4.15 0.02 -8.69
C LEU A 68 3.64 -1.42 -8.45
N ALA A 69 4.22 -2.11 -7.47
CA ALA A 69 3.86 -3.49 -7.14
C ALA A 69 2.40 -3.60 -6.67
N ARG A 70 1.94 -2.64 -5.85
CA ARG A 70 0.54 -2.57 -5.40
C ARG A 70 -0.42 -2.40 -6.58
N ARG A 71 -0.17 -1.42 -7.47
CA ARG A 71 -1.07 -1.15 -8.60
C ARG A 71 -1.10 -2.29 -9.62
N THR A 72 0.05 -2.88 -9.90
CA THR A 72 0.16 -3.88 -10.98
C THR A 72 -0.12 -5.30 -10.51
N HIS A 73 -0.22 -5.52 -9.19
CA HIS A 73 -0.29 -6.84 -8.55
C HIS A 73 0.81 -7.80 -9.03
N ARG A 74 1.99 -7.25 -9.37
CA ARG A 74 3.15 -7.98 -9.88
C ARG A 74 4.39 -7.60 -9.08
N ALA A 75 5.31 -8.56 -8.94
CA ALA A 75 6.58 -8.29 -8.30
C ALA A 75 7.38 -7.24 -9.08
N VAL A 76 8.00 -6.31 -8.35
CA VAL A 76 8.94 -5.31 -8.89
C VAL A 76 10.33 -5.63 -8.38
N VAL A 77 11.33 -5.54 -9.27
CA VAL A 77 12.73 -5.70 -8.89
C VAL A 77 13.29 -4.36 -8.40
N LEU A 78 13.98 -4.37 -7.26
CA LEU A 78 14.73 -3.23 -6.72
C LEU A 78 16.22 -3.52 -6.81
N VAL A 79 17.01 -2.60 -7.36
CA VAL A 79 18.47 -2.75 -7.48
C VAL A 79 19.18 -1.55 -6.92
N CYS A 80 20.14 -1.78 -6.03
CA CYS A 80 21.10 -0.77 -5.60
C CYS A 80 22.52 -1.32 -5.65
N THR A 81 23.48 -0.40 -5.54
CA THR A 81 24.89 -0.73 -5.30
C THR A 81 25.10 -1.27 -3.87
N SER A 82 26.31 -1.72 -3.60
CA SER A 82 26.79 -2.14 -2.28
C SER A 82 26.90 -0.99 -1.26
N GLY A 83 26.93 -1.31 0.02
CA GLY A 83 27.12 -0.36 1.11
C GLY A 83 25.79 0.02 1.77
N SER A 84 25.69 1.24 2.32
CA SER A 84 24.46 1.70 3.00
C SER A 84 23.25 1.84 2.07
N ALA A 85 23.43 1.82 0.75
CA ALA A 85 22.35 1.90 -0.23
C ALA A 85 21.24 0.86 0.04
N GLY A 86 21.62 -0.42 0.23
CA GLY A 86 20.65 -1.47 0.55
C GLY A 86 19.91 -1.21 1.87
N ALA A 87 20.58 -0.63 2.87
CA ALA A 87 19.95 -0.34 4.16
C ALA A 87 18.83 0.72 4.06
N HIS A 88 18.90 1.63 3.10
CA HIS A 88 17.86 2.63 2.86
C HIS A 88 16.56 2.02 2.28
N TYR A 89 16.61 0.81 1.72
CA TYR A 89 15.40 0.08 1.33
C TYR A 89 14.61 -0.48 2.52
N LEU A 90 15.22 -0.60 3.70
CA LEU A 90 14.63 -1.31 4.84
C LEU A 90 13.19 -0.85 5.19
N PRO A 91 12.86 0.46 5.24
CA PRO A 91 11.49 0.86 5.57
C PRO A 91 10.45 0.37 4.56
N ALA A 92 10.77 0.41 3.26
CA ALA A 92 9.90 -0.11 2.22
C ALA A 92 9.76 -1.64 2.29
N LEU A 93 10.81 -2.37 2.69
CA LEU A 93 10.72 -3.82 2.90
C LEU A 93 9.88 -4.18 4.13
N ILE A 94 9.97 -3.41 5.21
CA ILE A 94 9.12 -3.61 6.38
C ILE A 94 7.65 -3.43 5.98
N GLU A 95 7.32 -2.35 5.28
CA GLU A 95 5.97 -2.13 4.79
C GLU A 95 5.53 -3.23 3.80
N ALA A 96 6.39 -3.63 2.86
CA ALA A 96 6.10 -4.72 1.93
C ALA A 96 5.87 -6.04 2.66
N ARG A 97 6.57 -6.31 3.76
CA ARG A 97 6.36 -7.50 4.57
C ARG A 97 5.03 -7.48 5.29
N GLU A 98 4.71 -6.41 6.00
CA GLU A 98 3.47 -6.31 6.77
C GLU A 98 2.23 -6.20 5.86
N SER A 99 2.36 -5.57 4.68
CA SER A 99 1.30 -5.44 3.69
C SER A 99 1.34 -6.49 2.57
N ARG A 100 2.28 -7.43 2.59
CA ARG A 100 2.43 -8.52 1.61
C ARG A 100 2.57 -8.03 0.16
N VAL A 101 3.30 -6.94 -0.04
CA VAL A 101 3.56 -6.37 -1.37
C VAL A 101 4.75 -7.09 -2.01
N PRO A 102 4.64 -7.56 -3.26
CA PRO A 102 5.67 -8.39 -3.87
C PRO A 102 6.88 -7.56 -4.34
N LEU A 103 8.02 -7.73 -3.69
CA LEU A 103 9.28 -7.07 -4.05
C LEU A 103 10.42 -8.09 -4.15
N LEU A 104 11.25 -7.98 -5.18
CA LEU A 104 12.50 -8.73 -5.30
C LEU A 104 13.68 -7.77 -5.26
N VAL A 105 14.39 -7.74 -4.13
CA VAL A 105 15.47 -6.80 -3.86
C VAL A 105 16.80 -7.47 -4.17
N ILE A 106 17.60 -6.85 -5.04
CA ILE A 106 18.92 -7.34 -5.42
C ILE A 106 19.95 -6.27 -5.04
N THR A 107 20.72 -6.54 -3.99
CA THR A 107 21.81 -5.65 -3.56
C THR A 107 23.11 -6.13 -4.20
N ALA A 108 23.73 -5.31 -5.04
CA ALA A 108 25.06 -5.62 -5.54
C ALA A 108 26.06 -5.60 -4.38
N ASP A 109 27.09 -6.43 -4.44
CA ASP A 109 28.06 -6.60 -3.35
C ASP A 109 29.48 -6.81 -3.88
N ARG A 110 30.45 -6.66 -2.98
CA ARG A 110 31.84 -7.03 -3.21
C ARG A 110 32.00 -8.55 -3.13
N PRO A 111 32.97 -9.10 -3.87
CA PRO A 111 33.25 -10.53 -3.80
C PRO A 111 33.81 -10.89 -2.41
N PRO A 112 33.73 -12.18 -2.01
CA PRO A 112 34.10 -12.61 -0.66
C PRO A 112 35.49 -12.15 -0.20
N GLU A 113 36.48 -12.17 -1.10
CA GLU A 113 37.86 -11.76 -0.79
C GLU A 113 38.03 -10.25 -0.49
N MET A 114 37.00 -9.42 -0.68
CA MET A 114 37.00 -7.98 -0.39
C MET A 114 36.11 -7.61 0.79
N ARG A 115 35.64 -8.59 1.56
CA ARG A 115 34.84 -8.39 2.78
C ARG A 115 35.74 -8.40 4.01
N ASP A 116 35.32 -7.70 5.07
CA ASP A 116 36.04 -7.61 6.35
C ASP A 116 37.52 -7.19 6.26
N CYS A 117 37.89 -6.48 5.19
CA CYS A 117 39.27 -6.09 4.90
C CYS A 117 39.42 -4.58 4.64
N ALA A 118 38.47 -3.77 5.14
CA ALA A 118 38.41 -2.31 4.92
C ALA A 118 38.35 -1.87 3.45
N SER A 119 37.81 -2.73 2.57
CA SER A 119 37.49 -2.34 1.18
C SER A 119 36.45 -1.22 1.18
N GLY A 120 36.68 -0.21 0.35
CA GLY A 120 35.81 0.96 0.25
C GLY A 120 34.35 0.60 -0.03
N GLN A 121 33.44 1.22 0.74
CA GLN A 121 31.98 1.06 0.64
C GLN A 121 31.47 -0.39 0.88
N THR A 122 32.28 -1.32 1.41
CA THR A 122 31.83 -2.68 1.78
C THR A 122 31.26 -2.72 3.19
N ILE A 123 30.10 -3.38 3.35
CA ILE A 123 29.47 -3.68 4.65
C ILE A 123 29.06 -5.15 4.69
N ASP A 124 28.67 -5.66 5.85
CA ASP A 124 27.98 -6.95 5.92
C ASP A 124 26.56 -6.81 5.34
N GLN A 125 26.33 -7.41 4.17
CA GLN A 125 25.01 -7.48 3.53
C GLN A 125 24.32 -8.82 3.75
N HIS A 126 24.93 -9.74 4.52
CA HIS A 126 24.33 -11.04 4.81
C HIS A 126 23.11 -10.87 5.70
N LYS A 127 21.94 -11.25 5.16
CA LYS A 127 20.65 -11.05 5.82
C LYS A 127 20.45 -9.60 6.26
N LEU A 128 20.84 -8.63 5.43
CA LEU A 128 20.73 -7.19 5.69
C LEU A 128 19.35 -6.76 6.21
N PHE A 129 18.29 -7.47 5.81
CA PHE A 129 16.90 -7.19 6.18
C PHE A 129 16.32 -8.16 7.21
N GLY A 130 17.12 -9.06 7.78
CA GLY A 130 16.68 -10.07 8.76
C GLY A 130 15.45 -10.84 8.30
N ASP A 131 14.48 -10.99 9.21
CA ASP A 131 13.24 -11.73 8.97
C ASP A 131 12.17 -10.93 8.20
N TYR A 132 12.44 -9.65 7.87
CA TYR A 132 11.52 -8.89 7.02
C TYR A 132 11.50 -9.46 5.60
N ALA A 133 12.64 -9.89 5.07
CA ALA A 133 12.69 -10.68 3.85
C ALA A 133 12.11 -12.09 4.10
N LEU A 134 11.16 -12.52 3.27
CA LEU A 134 10.59 -13.87 3.31
C LEU A 134 11.63 -14.93 2.95
N TRP A 135 12.61 -14.54 2.14
CA TRP A 135 13.75 -15.36 1.80
C TRP A 135 14.96 -14.50 1.51
N TYR A 136 16.11 -14.99 1.95
CA TYR A 136 17.42 -14.44 1.69
C TYR A 136 18.26 -15.48 0.97
N HIS A 137 19.01 -15.06 -0.03
CA HIS A 137 20.04 -15.89 -0.66
C HIS A 137 21.19 -15.06 -1.21
N GLU A 138 22.43 -15.52 -0.99
CA GLU A 138 23.61 -14.97 -1.65
C GLU A 138 23.86 -15.71 -2.95
N LEU A 139 23.89 -14.98 -4.06
CA LEU A 139 24.26 -15.52 -5.36
C LEU A 139 25.76 -15.89 -5.37
N ALA A 140 26.10 -16.95 -6.10
CA ALA A 140 27.50 -17.25 -6.40
C ALA A 140 28.16 -16.08 -7.14
N VAL A 141 29.48 -15.93 -6.95
CA VAL A 141 30.27 -15.00 -7.75
C VAL A 141 30.19 -15.44 -9.22
N PRO A 142 29.96 -14.52 -10.18
CA PRO A 142 29.81 -14.88 -11.59
C PRO A 142 30.97 -15.69 -12.15
N GLU A 143 30.63 -16.78 -12.85
CA GLU A 143 31.55 -17.61 -13.61
C GLU A 143 30.89 -18.02 -14.94
N PRO A 144 31.65 -18.09 -16.05
CA PRO A 144 31.12 -18.48 -17.35
C PRO A 144 31.07 -20.01 -17.46
N ARG A 145 30.19 -20.64 -16.67
CA ARG A 145 29.92 -22.10 -16.73
C ARG A 145 28.43 -22.37 -16.81
N LEU A 146 28.02 -23.22 -17.76
CA LEU A 146 26.60 -23.57 -17.98
C LEU A 146 25.92 -24.10 -16.71
N GLU A 147 26.64 -24.89 -15.90
CA GLU A 147 26.14 -25.39 -14.61
C GLU A 147 25.78 -24.27 -13.64
N LEU A 148 26.65 -23.27 -13.49
CA LEU A 148 26.40 -22.14 -12.60
C LEU A 148 25.34 -21.18 -13.15
N LEU A 149 25.24 -21.02 -14.46
CA LEU A 149 24.12 -20.31 -15.08
C LEU A 149 22.80 -21.06 -14.87
N GLY A 150 22.82 -22.40 -14.88
CA GLY A 150 21.66 -23.23 -14.50
C GLY A 150 21.25 -23.03 -13.04
N TYR A 151 22.22 -22.99 -12.12
CA TYR A 151 22.01 -22.63 -10.72
C TYR A 151 21.40 -21.23 -10.56
N LEU A 152 21.95 -20.22 -11.24
CA LEU A 152 21.46 -18.85 -11.20
C LEU A 152 19.98 -18.80 -11.58
N ARG A 153 19.62 -19.50 -12.67
CA ARG A 153 18.25 -19.57 -13.14
C ARG A 153 17.31 -20.21 -12.12
N GLN A 154 17.68 -21.36 -11.57
CA GLN A 154 16.88 -22.03 -10.56
C GLN A 154 16.65 -21.14 -9.33
N THR A 155 17.72 -20.51 -8.85
CA THR A 155 17.71 -19.60 -7.70
C THR A 155 16.78 -18.41 -7.93
N LEU A 156 16.87 -17.76 -9.11
CA LEU A 156 16.02 -16.60 -9.45
C LEU A 156 14.55 -16.99 -9.62
N ARG A 157 14.25 -18.16 -10.18
CA ARG A 157 12.88 -18.68 -10.28
C ARG A 157 12.28 -18.89 -8.90
N GLN A 158 13.05 -19.48 -7.98
CA GLN A 158 12.63 -19.66 -6.59
C GLN A 158 12.44 -18.32 -5.88
N ALA A 159 13.34 -17.36 -6.10
CA ALA A 159 13.23 -16.00 -5.58
C ALA A 159 11.92 -15.35 -6.03
N TRP A 160 11.63 -15.41 -7.33
CA TRP A 160 10.45 -14.83 -7.94
C TRP A 160 9.15 -15.44 -7.41
N GLN A 161 9.09 -16.77 -7.32
CA GLN A 161 7.92 -17.47 -6.77
C GLN A 161 7.65 -17.07 -5.31
N ARG A 162 8.71 -16.90 -4.50
CA ARG A 162 8.58 -16.47 -3.09
C ARG A 162 8.21 -14.99 -2.98
N ALA A 163 8.69 -14.16 -3.89
CA ALA A 163 8.37 -12.73 -3.92
C ALA A 163 6.88 -12.47 -4.14
N ALA A 164 6.11 -13.42 -4.69
CA ALA A 164 4.65 -13.29 -4.82
C ALA A 164 3.91 -13.10 -3.49
N ALA A 165 4.52 -13.47 -2.35
CA ALA A 165 3.92 -13.34 -1.02
C ALA A 165 4.46 -12.15 -0.20
N GLY A 166 5.42 -11.39 -0.72
CA GLY A 166 6.09 -10.30 0.01
C GLY A 166 7.56 -10.10 -0.43
N PRO A 167 8.38 -9.38 0.35
CA PRO A 167 9.75 -9.04 -0.07
C PRO A 167 10.71 -10.23 0.01
N VAL A 168 11.60 -10.36 -0.98
CA VAL A 168 12.71 -11.31 -1.04
C VAL A 168 14.02 -10.55 -1.29
N HIS A 169 15.12 -11.00 -0.69
CA HIS A 169 16.44 -10.40 -0.83
C HIS A 169 17.45 -11.36 -1.47
N LEU A 170 18.08 -10.91 -2.55
CA LEU A 170 19.25 -11.54 -3.15
C LEU A 170 20.48 -10.64 -2.98
N ASN A 171 21.54 -11.16 -2.38
CA ASN A 171 22.85 -10.49 -2.36
C ASN A 171 23.66 -10.95 -3.58
N ALA A 172 24.19 -10.01 -4.37
CA ALA A 172 24.82 -10.30 -5.66
C ALA A 172 26.29 -9.83 -5.70
N PRO A 173 27.27 -10.70 -5.37
CA PRO A 173 28.68 -10.33 -5.39
C PRO A 173 29.24 -10.26 -6.82
N PHE A 174 29.95 -9.18 -7.15
CA PHE A 174 30.58 -9.00 -8.47
C PHE A 174 32.08 -8.68 -8.34
N ARG A 175 32.93 -9.40 -9.09
CA ARG A 175 34.35 -9.03 -9.32
C ARG A 175 34.46 -8.02 -10.45
N ASP A 176 35.59 -7.31 -10.52
CA ASP A 176 35.91 -6.50 -11.70
C ASP A 176 36.33 -7.43 -12.88
N PRO A 177 36.13 -7.03 -14.15
CA PRO A 177 35.56 -5.76 -14.61
C PRO A 177 34.02 -5.70 -14.53
N LEU A 178 33.49 -4.59 -14.00
CA LEU A 178 32.05 -4.32 -13.89
C LEU A 178 31.41 -3.81 -15.19
N PRO A 179 32.05 -2.90 -15.95
CA PRO A 179 31.47 -2.42 -17.19
C PRO A 179 31.41 -3.53 -18.25
N PRO A 180 30.46 -3.47 -19.19
CA PRO A 180 30.30 -4.51 -20.19
C PRO A 180 31.30 -4.29 -21.34
N VAL A 181 32.57 -4.56 -21.06
CA VAL A 181 33.71 -4.50 -21.98
C VAL A 181 34.15 -5.92 -22.31
N ALA A 182 34.38 -6.19 -23.59
CA ALA A 182 34.76 -7.52 -24.06
C ALA A 182 36.15 -7.96 -23.53
N ASP A 183 36.26 -9.18 -23.01
CA ASP A 183 37.51 -9.71 -22.42
C ASP A 183 37.79 -11.20 -22.73
N ASP A 184 37.10 -11.77 -23.71
CA ASP A 184 37.16 -13.18 -24.14
C ASP A 184 36.76 -14.22 -23.08
N SER A 185 36.36 -13.81 -21.87
CA SER A 185 36.07 -14.75 -20.77
C SER A 185 34.89 -15.68 -21.05
N THR A 186 34.02 -15.32 -22.00
CA THR A 186 32.80 -16.07 -22.35
C THR A 186 32.82 -16.66 -23.76
N ALA A 187 33.91 -16.50 -24.51
CA ALA A 187 34.00 -16.83 -25.94
C ALA A 187 33.65 -18.30 -26.27
N ALA A 188 33.88 -19.22 -25.33
CA ALA A 188 33.61 -20.64 -25.50
C ALA A 188 32.15 -21.05 -25.22
N LEU A 189 31.30 -20.13 -24.75
CA LEU A 189 29.91 -20.44 -24.39
C LEU A 189 28.94 -20.05 -25.49
N ALA A 190 27.92 -20.89 -25.67
CA ALA A 190 26.73 -20.59 -26.44
C ALA A 190 25.49 -20.85 -25.58
N ILE A 191 24.53 -19.93 -25.61
CA ILE A 191 23.24 -20.05 -24.94
C ILE A 191 22.16 -19.85 -25.98
N ASP A 192 21.25 -20.82 -26.09
CA ASP A 192 20.10 -20.78 -26.97
C ASP A 192 18.78 -20.75 -26.19
N GLU A 193 17.66 -20.75 -26.92
CA GLU A 193 16.32 -20.76 -26.32
C GLU A 193 16.04 -22.01 -25.47
N SER A 194 16.63 -23.15 -25.84
CA SER A 194 16.41 -24.43 -25.13
C SER A 194 17.02 -24.40 -23.73
N PHE A 195 18.09 -23.61 -23.53
CA PHE A 195 18.62 -23.35 -22.21
C PHE A 195 17.48 -22.86 -21.32
N PHE A 196 16.75 -21.83 -21.72
CA PHE A 196 15.69 -21.20 -20.93
C PHE A 196 14.39 -22.01 -20.79
N ALA A 197 14.33 -23.24 -21.32
CA ALA A 197 13.18 -24.12 -21.18
C ALA A 197 12.78 -24.26 -19.69
N GLN A 198 11.47 -24.20 -19.44
CA GLN A 198 10.89 -24.36 -18.11
C GLN A 198 10.03 -25.63 -18.09
N PRO A 199 10.06 -26.43 -17.01
CA PRO A 199 8.95 -27.31 -16.73
C PRO A 199 7.69 -26.45 -16.67
N GLU A 200 6.65 -26.83 -17.43
CA GLU A 200 5.34 -26.20 -17.28
C GLU A 200 4.96 -26.27 -15.80
N ALA A 201 4.58 -25.13 -15.23
CA ALA A 201 3.98 -25.15 -13.90
C ALA A 201 2.77 -26.09 -14.01
N PRO A 202 2.59 -27.07 -13.10
CA PRO A 202 1.41 -27.90 -13.15
C PRO A 202 0.19 -26.98 -13.15
N THR A 203 -0.62 -27.04 -14.20
CA THR A 203 -1.94 -26.43 -14.26
C THR A 203 -2.77 -27.09 -13.17
N THR A 204 -2.62 -26.61 -11.95
CA THR A 204 -3.64 -26.78 -10.95
C THR A 204 -4.76 -25.87 -11.44
N GLU A 205 -5.74 -26.46 -12.12
CA GLU A 205 -7.09 -25.92 -12.06
C GLU A 205 -7.41 -25.81 -10.58
N ARG A 206 -7.13 -24.65 -9.98
CA ARG A 206 -7.66 -24.30 -8.68
C ARG A 206 -9.13 -24.05 -8.93
N GLY A 207 -9.91 -25.14 -9.08
CA GLY A 207 -11.34 -25.08 -8.90
C GLY A 207 -11.57 -24.30 -7.61
N GLN A 208 -12.41 -23.27 -7.66
CA GLN A 208 -12.73 -22.48 -6.48
C GLN A 208 -13.46 -23.38 -5.49
N VAL A 209 -12.71 -24.08 -4.64
CA VAL A 209 -13.28 -24.85 -3.54
C VAL A 209 -13.93 -23.84 -2.63
N LYS A 210 -15.27 -23.80 -2.64
CA LYS A 210 -16.01 -22.96 -1.72
C LYS A 210 -15.77 -23.48 -0.30
N LEU A 211 -15.36 -22.59 0.57
CA LEU A 211 -15.19 -22.86 1.98
C LEU A 211 -16.49 -22.48 2.69
N HIS A 212 -17.24 -23.50 3.04
CA HIS A 212 -18.55 -23.33 3.66
C HIS A 212 -18.43 -23.11 5.17
N GLN A 213 -19.09 -22.07 5.68
CA GLN A 213 -19.17 -21.76 7.10
C GLN A 213 -20.61 -21.81 7.58
N ARG A 214 -20.82 -22.37 8.76
CA ARG A 214 -22.14 -22.39 9.41
C ARG A 214 -22.23 -21.27 10.42
N VAL A 215 -23.28 -20.46 10.31
CA VAL A 215 -23.64 -19.45 11.32
C VAL A 215 -24.88 -19.90 12.09
N THR A 216 -24.92 -19.60 13.39
CA THR A 216 -25.97 -20.11 14.31
C THR A 216 -26.80 -19.00 14.95
N THR A 217 -26.61 -17.75 14.54
CA THR A 217 -27.25 -16.58 15.14
C THR A 217 -27.89 -15.69 14.07
N ALA A 218 -28.95 -15.00 14.45
CA ALA A 218 -29.56 -13.96 13.63
C ALA A 218 -28.89 -12.59 13.77
N ARG A 219 -28.09 -12.42 14.83
CA ARG A 219 -27.38 -11.18 15.18
C ARG A 219 -25.90 -11.34 14.91
N GLY A 220 -25.52 -11.26 13.65
CA GLY A 220 -24.11 -11.16 13.27
C GLY A 220 -23.85 -9.94 12.39
N ILE A 221 -22.57 -9.65 12.19
CA ILE A 221 -22.10 -8.58 11.32
C ILE A 221 -20.93 -9.07 10.47
N PHE A 222 -20.77 -8.47 9.29
CA PHE A 222 -19.52 -8.54 8.54
C PHE A 222 -18.70 -7.28 8.81
N ILE A 223 -17.39 -7.44 8.90
CA ILE A 223 -16.43 -6.32 8.87
C ILE A 223 -15.60 -6.51 7.62
N ALA A 224 -15.73 -5.60 6.66
CA ALA A 224 -14.87 -5.58 5.48
C ALA A 224 -13.69 -4.65 5.79
N GLY A 225 -12.55 -5.24 6.15
CA GLY A 225 -11.34 -4.51 6.52
C GLY A 225 -10.54 -3.96 5.34
N PRO A 226 -9.39 -3.33 5.61
CA PRO A 226 -8.46 -2.88 4.59
C PRO A 226 -8.04 -4.02 3.67
N ALA A 227 -8.21 -3.83 2.36
CA ALA A 227 -7.91 -4.85 1.35
C ALA A 227 -7.51 -4.22 0.01
N GLN A 228 -6.64 -4.90 -0.74
CA GLN A 228 -6.27 -4.51 -2.10
C GLN A 228 -6.27 -5.73 -3.03
N PRO A 229 -7.45 -6.34 -3.27
CA PRO A 229 -7.59 -7.46 -4.19
C PRO A 229 -7.33 -7.02 -5.63
N ALA A 230 -6.87 -7.95 -6.48
CA ALA A 230 -6.69 -7.69 -7.91
C ALA A 230 -7.99 -7.39 -8.66
N ASP A 231 -9.13 -7.88 -8.16
CA ASP A 231 -10.47 -7.56 -8.66
C ASP A 231 -11.35 -7.02 -7.52
N PRO A 232 -11.36 -5.69 -7.32
CA PRO A 232 -12.21 -5.00 -6.35
C PRO A 232 -13.70 -5.30 -6.49
N THR A 233 -14.20 -5.45 -7.72
CA THR A 233 -15.62 -5.64 -7.99
C THR A 233 -16.06 -7.06 -7.64
N ALA A 234 -15.30 -8.08 -8.03
CA ALA A 234 -15.56 -9.46 -7.64
C ALA A 234 -15.44 -9.66 -6.12
N TYR A 235 -14.46 -9.00 -5.49
CA TYR A 235 -14.31 -8.99 -4.03
C TYR A 235 -15.56 -8.43 -3.34
N ALA A 236 -16.02 -7.25 -3.76
CA ALA A 236 -17.21 -6.61 -3.19
C ALA A 236 -18.49 -7.44 -3.42
N ALA A 237 -18.64 -8.01 -4.62
CA ALA A 237 -19.76 -8.89 -4.96
C ALA A 237 -19.81 -10.13 -4.05
N ALA A 238 -18.67 -10.77 -3.80
CA ALA A 238 -18.59 -11.92 -2.90
C ALA A 238 -19.02 -11.58 -1.47
N ILE A 239 -18.64 -10.41 -0.95
CA ILE A 239 -19.10 -9.96 0.38
C ILE A 239 -20.61 -9.67 0.36
N GLY A 240 -21.11 -9.08 -0.73
CA GLY A 240 -22.55 -8.89 -0.94
C GLY A 240 -23.33 -10.21 -0.90
N ASP A 241 -22.82 -11.26 -1.54
CA ASP A 241 -23.43 -12.59 -1.51
C ASP A 241 -23.48 -13.17 -0.09
N LEU A 242 -22.39 -13.01 0.68
CA LEU A 242 -22.35 -13.41 2.08
C LEU A 242 -23.40 -12.64 2.90
N ALA A 243 -23.50 -11.32 2.73
CA ALA A 243 -24.51 -10.50 3.42
C ALA A 243 -25.94 -10.88 3.05
N ARG A 244 -26.24 -11.12 1.77
CA ARG A 244 -27.54 -11.64 1.31
C ARG A 244 -27.87 -13.00 1.93
N SER A 245 -26.86 -13.86 2.03
CA SER A 245 -27.01 -15.22 2.54
C SER A 245 -27.32 -15.26 4.04
N THR A 246 -27.00 -14.22 4.81
CA THR A 246 -27.26 -14.18 6.26
C THR A 246 -28.29 -13.13 6.68
N GLY A 247 -28.48 -12.08 5.88
CA GLY A 247 -29.25 -10.89 6.28
C GLY A 247 -28.53 -10.02 7.31
N TRP A 248 -27.20 -10.09 7.38
CA TRP A 248 -26.39 -9.28 8.29
C TRP A 248 -25.91 -7.98 7.62
N PRO A 249 -25.71 -6.88 8.37
CA PRO A 249 -25.11 -5.67 7.84
C PRO A 249 -23.59 -5.86 7.62
N ILE A 250 -23.01 -5.00 6.79
CA ILE A 250 -21.57 -4.95 6.54
C ILE A 250 -21.02 -3.62 7.04
N LEU A 251 -20.11 -3.65 8.01
CA LEU A 251 -19.33 -2.48 8.42
C LEU A 251 -18.10 -2.43 7.51
N ALA A 252 -18.09 -1.49 6.58
CA ALA A 252 -17.08 -1.44 5.52
C ALA A 252 -16.02 -0.40 5.84
N ASP A 253 -14.76 -0.76 6.09
CA ASP A 253 -13.63 0.16 6.22
C ASP A 253 -13.43 0.99 4.94
N VAL A 254 -12.95 2.23 5.05
CA VAL A 254 -12.72 3.08 3.86
C VAL A 254 -11.66 2.51 2.92
N LEU A 255 -10.74 1.72 3.46
CA LEU A 255 -9.70 1.02 2.73
C LEU A 255 -10.18 -0.33 2.19
N SER A 256 -11.43 -0.70 2.43
CA SER A 256 -12.08 -1.82 1.78
C SER A 256 -12.63 -1.38 0.43
N PRO A 257 -12.32 -2.09 -0.68
CA PRO A 257 -12.89 -1.76 -1.98
C PRO A 257 -14.42 -1.89 -2.01
N LEU A 258 -15.01 -2.64 -1.07
CA LEU A 258 -16.45 -2.71 -0.86
C LEU A 258 -17.07 -1.32 -0.69
N ARG A 259 -16.40 -0.36 -0.03
CA ARG A 259 -16.97 0.96 0.20
C ARG A 259 -17.15 1.75 -1.11
N GLN A 260 -16.39 1.44 -2.17
CA GLN A 260 -16.48 2.09 -3.49
C GLN A 260 -17.11 1.22 -4.58
N ASN A 261 -17.48 0.00 -4.22
CA ASN A 261 -18.17 -0.99 -5.06
C ASN A 261 -19.37 -1.55 -4.28
N ALA A 262 -20.07 -0.70 -3.53
CA ALA A 262 -21.10 -1.13 -2.58
C ALA A 262 -22.29 -1.76 -3.33
N PRO A 263 -22.68 -3.01 -3.02
CA PRO A 263 -23.87 -3.61 -3.62
C PRO A 263 -25.13 -2.85 -3.18
N ALA A 264 -26.03 -2.55 -4.13
CA ALA A 264 -27.19 -1.69 -3.87
C ALA A 264 -28.27 -2.30 -2.96
N ASP A 265 -28.27 -3.62 -2.81
CA ASP A 265 -29.29 -4.42 -2.13
C ASP A 265 -28.87 -4.94 -0.75
N VAL A 266 -27.73 -4.47 -0.23
CA VAL A 266 -27.22 -4.85 1.09
C VAL A 266 -27.00 -3.63 1.98
N THR A 267 -27.14 -3.81 3.29
CA THR A 267 -26.93 -2.72 4.25
C THR A 267 -25.44 -2.55 4.53
N VAL A 268 -24.83 -1.56 3.88
CA VAL A 268 -23.45 -1.12 4.16
C VAL A 268 -23.48 0.01 5.20
N ILE A 269 -22.70 -0.14 6.26
CA ILE A 269 -22.55 0.82 7.34
C ILE A 269 -21.19 1.49 7.18
N THR A 270 -21.18 2.82 7.04
CA THR A 270 -19.97 3.65 6.94
C THR A 270 -19.82 4.61 8.11
N THR A 271 -20.89 4.85 8.86
CA THR A 271 -20.91 5.77 10.01
C THR A 271 -20.67 5.09 11.35
N TYR A 272 -20.24 3.81 11.35
CA TYR A 272 -20.08 3.00 12.57
C TYR A 272 -19.20 3.64 13.63
N ASP A 273 -18.15 4.41 13.28
CA ASP A 273 -17.30 5.07 14.27
C ASP A 273 -18.11 6.09 15.09
N THR A 274 -19.01 6.83 14.43
CA THR A 274 -19.88 7.82 15.09
C THR A 274 -21.03 7.15 15.84
N LEU A 275 -21.67 6.17 15.22
CA LEU A 275 -22.79 5.40 15.78
C LEU A 275 -22.39 4.69 17.07
N LEU A 276 -21.22 4.04 17.09
CA LEU A 276 -20.76 3.26 18.25
C LEU A 276 -20.27 4.14 19.42
N ARG A 277 -20.22 5.47 19.26
CA ARG A 277 -19.98 6.41 20.37
C ARG A 277 -21.23 6.67 21.20
N ASN A 278 -22.42 6.33 20.69
CA ASN A 278 -23.64 6.34 21.47
C ASN A 278 -23.75 5.02 22.25
N GLU A 279 -23.61 5.07 23.57
CA GLU A 279 -23.58 3.86 24.43
C GLU A 279 -24.85 3.01 24.33
N THR A 280 -26.02 3.64 24.16
CA THR A 280 -27.30 2.93 24.01
C THR A 280 -27.35 2.19 22.68
N GLN A 281 -27.04 2.87 21.57
CA GLN A 281 -27.00 2.24 20.25
C GLN A 281 -25.93 1.15 20.18
N ALA A 282 -24.74 1.40 20.72
CA ALA A 282 -23.65 0.44 20.77
C ALA A 282 -24.08 -0.84 21.51
N ARG A 283 -24.80 -0.70 22.63
CA ARG A 283 -25.35 -1.85 23.39
C ARG A 283 -26.40 -2.59 22.59
N ASP A 284 -27.38 -1.89 22.03
CA ASP A 284 -28.53 -2.48 21.32
C ASP A 284 -28.10 -3.22 20.04
N LEU A 285 -27.04 -2.74 19.39
CA LEU A 285 -26.50 -3.28 18.14
C LEU A 285 -25.42 -4.36 18.35
N THR A 286 -25.07 -4.68 19.60
CA THR A 286 -24.03 -5.68 19.94
C THR A 286 -24.26 -7.02 19.23
N PRO A 287 -23.30 -7.50 18.42
CA PRO A 287 -23.41 -8.76 17.68
C PRO A 287 -23.15 -9.94 18.60
N ARG A 288 -23.58 -11.13 18.17
CA ARG A 288 -23.17 -12.41 18.75
C ARG A 288 -22.09 -13.10 17.93
N TYR A 289 -21.97 -12.76 16.64
CA TYR A 289 -21.00 -13.33 15.72
C TYR A 289 -20.46 -12.27 14.76
N VAL A 290 -19.17 -12.31 14.48
CA VAL A 290 -18.49 -11.38 13.59
C VAL A 290 -17.71 -12.17 12.56
N ILE A 291 -17.91 -11.85 11.28
CA ILE A 291 -17.01 -12.33 10.22
C ILE A 291 -16.16 -11.14 9.79
N ALA A 292 -14.90 -11.14 10.21
CA ALA A 292 -13.91 -10.11 9.88
C ALA A 292 -13.11 -10.55 8.65
N LEU A 293 -13.22 -9.77 7.58
CA LEU A 293 -12.61 -10.04 6.29
C LEU A 293 -11.36 -9.17 6.15
N GLU A 294 -10.22 -9.81 5.90
CA GLU A 294 -8.88 -9.23 5.90
C GLU A 294 -8.45 -8.66 7.25
N ALA A 295 -7.78 -7.51 7.25
CA ALA A 295 -7.23 -6.89 8.46
C ALA A 295 -8.30 -6.20 9.31
N TRP A 296 -7.98 -5.93 10.57
CA TRP A 296 -8.85 -5.12 11.43
C TRP A 296 -9.04 -3.69 10.86
N PRO A 297 -10.23 -3.08 11.07
CA PRO A 297 -10.55 -1.77 10.54
C PRO A 297 -9.76 -0.66 11.25
N THR A 298 -9.66 0.48 10.56
CA THR A 298 -8.97 1.70 10.96
C THR A 298 -9.57 2.27 12.25
N SER A 299 -10.90 2.25 12.37
CA SER A 299 -11.61 2.76 13.55
C SER A 299 -11.15 2.08 14.85
N LYS A 300 -10.67 2.90 15.80
CA LYS A 300 -10.39 2.46 17.17
C LYS A 300 -11.69 2.19 17.94
N VAL A 301 -12.73 2.97 17.70
CA VAL A 301 -14.03 2.84 18.37
C VAL A 301 -14.65 1.47 18.07
N LEU A 302 -14.66 1.07 16.79
CA LEU A 302 -15.16 -0.23 16.37
C LEU A 302 -14.39 -1.37 17.07
N ARG A 303 -13.06 -1.32 17.07
CA ARG A 303 -12.23 -2.34 17.74
C ARG A 303 -12.50 -2.43 19.25
N GLN A 304 -12.59 -1.29 19.94
CA GLN A 304 -12.89 -1.26 21.39
C GLN A 304 -14.29 -1.79 21.71
N TRP A 305 -15.29 -1.52 20.87
CA TRP A 305 -16.62 -2.07 21.03
C TRP A 305 -16.62 -3.60 20.82
N LEU A 306 -15.85 -4.11 19.86
CA LEU A 306 -15.71 -5.55 19.63
C LEU A 306 -15.03 -6.27 20.81
N GLU A 307 -13.99 -5.69 21.41
CA GLU A 307 -13.35 -6.20 22.64
C GLU A 307 -14.38 -6.42 23.76
N GLN A 308 -15.37 -5.52 23.87
CA GLN A 308 -16.41 -5.57 24.90
C GLN A 308 -17.60 -6.46 24.52
N SER A 309 -17.80 -6.73 23.22
CA SER A 309 -18.99 -7.44 22.71
C SER A 309 -19.10 -8.90 23.13
N GLN A 310 -17.97 -9.54 23.47
CA GLN A 310 -17.86 -10.99 23.74
C GLN A 310 -18.33 -11.90 22.58
N ALA A 311 -18.50 -11.35 21.38
CA ALA A 311 -18.93 -12.06 20.18
C ALA A 311 -17.89 -13.11 19.76
N GLU A 312 -18.38 -14.18 19.11
CA GLU A 312 -17.51 -15.10 18.39
C GLU A 312 -17.00 -14.42 17.11
N ILE A 313 -15.71 -14.59 16.81
CA ILE A 313 -15.08 -13.92 15.67
C ILE A 313 -14.50 -14.97 14.74
N LEU A 314 -14.88 -14.89 13.47
CA LEU A 314 -14.23 -15.60 12.38
C LEU A 314 -13.42 -14.59 11.55
N MET A 315 -12.09 -14.68 11.63
CA MET A 315 -11.20 -13.93 10.75
C MET A 315 -10.94 -14.72 9.47
N VAL A 316 -11.10 -14.08 8.32
CA VAL A 316 -10.85 -14.68 7.00
C VAL A 316 -9.90 -13.77 6.23
N SER A 317 -8.72 -14.29 5.87
CA SER A 317 -7.76 -13.59 5.01
C SER A 317 -7.10 -14.61 4.09
N GLU A 318 -6.70 -14.20 2.89
CA GLU A 318 -6.08 -15.13 1.93
C GLU A 318 -4.76 -15.73 2.44
N HIS A 319 -4.03 -15.02 3.29
CA HIS A 319 -2.70 -15.47 3.70
C HIS A 319 -2.58 -15.69 5.22
N ALA A 320 -1.71 -16.64 5.57
CA ALA A 320 -1.39 -17.01 6.94
C ALA A 320 -0.98 -15.79 7.77
N GLY A 321 -1.75 -15.51 8.81
CA GLY A 321 -1.47 -14.40 9.72
C GLY A 321 -2.71 -13.73 10.29
N GLY A 322 -3.77 -14.50 10.59
CA GLY A 322 -4.95 -14.04 11.35
C GLY A 322 -4.58 -13.63 12.78
N ARG A 323 -3.77 -12.57 12.89
CA ARG A 323 -3.34 -11.97 14.14
C ARG A 323 -4.50 -11.14 14.66
N ASP A 324 -5.19 -11.70 15.63
CA ASP A 324 -6.24 -10.99 16.31
C ASP A 324 -5.64 -9.99 17.32
N ALA A 325 -5.61 -8.71 16.93
CA ALA A 325 -5.14 -7.63 17.79
C ALA A 325 -6.05 -7.34 19.00
N ILE A 326 -7.30 -7.82 19.01
CA ILE A 326 -8.24 -7.62 20.13
C ILE A 326 -8.35 -8.84 21.05
N HIS A 327 -7.65 -9.93 20.75
CA HIS A 327 -7.58 -11.15 21.56
C HIS A 327 -8.95 -11.71 21.98
N GLY A 328 -9.93 -11.67 21.08
CA GLY A 328 -11.28 -12.14 21.29
C GLY A 328 -11.44 -13.65 21.16
N LYS A 329 -12.69 -14.12 21.09
CA LYS A 329 -13.03 -15.53 20.83
C LYS A 329 -12.89 -15.84 19.35
N THR A 330 -11.64 -15.88 18.89
CA THR A 330 -11.32 -15.82 17.46
C THR A 330 -10.89 -17.17 16.88
N ARG A 331 -11.50 -17.52 15.74
CA ARG A 331 -11.04 -18.56 14.83
C ARG A 331 -10.59 -17.90 13.53
N ALA A 332 -9.46 -18.34 12.97
CA ALA A 332 -8.95 -17.82 11.71
C ALA A 332 -9.02 -18.88 10.60
N ILE A 333 -9.31 -18.45 9.37
CA ILE A 333 -9.20 -19.28 8.18
C ILE A 333 -8.40 -18.56 7.10
N ASN A 334 -7.48 -19.30 6.48
CA ASN A 334 -6.67 -18.82 5.37
C ASN A 334 -7.37 -19.20 4.05
N ALA A 335 -8.12 -18.25 3.48
CA ALA A 335 -8.80 -18.41 2.20
C ALA A 335 -9.10 -17.04 1.60
N PRO A 336 -9.08 -16.89 0.27
CA PRO A 336 -9.55 -15.67 -0.36
C PRO A 336 -11.03 -15.47 -0.03
N VAL A 337 -11.44 -14.23 0.22
CA VAL A 337 -12.84 -13.89 0.55
C VAL A 337 -13.82 -14.39 -0.51
N THR A 338 -13.41 -14.40 -1.78
CA THR A 338 -14.18 -14.92 -2.92
C THR A 338 -14.46 -16.42 -2.85
N ALA A 339 -13.70 -17.19 -2.06
CA ALA A 339 -13.94 -18.61 -1.82
C ALA A 339 -14.89 -18.87 -0.65
N LEU A 340 -15.26 -17.86 0.15
CA LEU A 340 -16.14 -18.06 1.30
C LEU A 340 -17.60 -18.26 0.87
N ALA A 341 -18.32 -19.15 1.56
CA ALA A 341 -19.75 -19.36 1.43
C ALA A 341 -20.38 -19.64 2.79
N ILE A 342 -21.67 -19.35 2.96
CA ILE A 342 -22.43 -19.66 4.19
C ILE A 342 -23.43 -20.79 3.92
N ASP A 343 -23.44 -21.79 4.80
CA ASP A 343 -24.34 -22.94 4.72
C ASP A 343 -25.64 -22.75 5.49
N GLY A 344 -26.69 -23.40 4.97
CA GLY A 344 -27.99 -23.55 5.62
C GLY A 344 -28.99 -22.44 5.31
N ALA A 345 -30.22 -22.60 5.81
CA ALA A 345 -31.24 -21.56 5.70
C ALA A 345 -30.88 -20.37 6.62
N PRO A 346 -30.99 -19.12 6.16
CA PRO A 346 -30.60 -17.96 6.95
C PRO A 346 -31.46 -17.82 8.20
N ILE A 347 -30.81 -17.67 9.35
CA ILE A 347 -31.49 -17.19 10.56
C ILE A 347 -31.53 -15.67 10.46
N ARG A 348 -32.67 -15.10 10.08
CA ARG A 348 -32.82 -13.66 9.84
C ARG A 348 -33.49 -12.98 11.02
N ASP A 349 -32.91 -11.87 11.47
CA ASP A 349 -33.57 -10.90 12.36
C ASP A 349 -33.71 -9.59 11.59
N ALA A 350 -34.86 -9.44 10.92
CA ALA A 350 -35.14 -8.25 10.12
C ALA A 350 -35.22 -6.98 10.97
N ALA A 351 -35.52 -7.08 12.27
CA ALA A 351 -35.52 -5.92 13.16
C ALA A 351 -34.08 -5.47 13.46
N TYR A 352 -33.16 -6.41 13.67
CA TYR A 352 -31.73 -6.12 13.85
C TYR A 352 -31.12 -5.45 12.61
N LEU A 353 -31.36 -5.99 11.41
CA LEU A 353 -30.87 -5.38 10.17
C LEU A 353 -31.47 -3.98 9.94
N ARG A 354 -32.77 -3.80 10.20
CA ARG A 354 -33.43 -2.48 10.11
C ARG A 354 -32.87 -1.48 11.12
N ALA A 355 -32.51 -1.91 12.32
CA ALA A 355 -31.90 -1.03 13.32
C ALA A 355 -30.56 -0.47 12.81
N TRP A 356 -29.70 -1.32 12.25
CA TRP A 356 -28.47 -0.90 11.59
C TRP A 356 -28.72 0.04 10.40
N ALA A 357 -29.62 -0.32 9.48
CA ALA A 357 -29.94 0.52 8.32
C ALA A 357 -30.49 1.90 8.72
N THR A 358 -31.37 1.93 9.73
CA THR A 358 -31.93 3.20 10.25
C THR A 358 -30.86 4.06 10.90
N ALA A 359 -29.94 3.45 11.65
CA ALA A 359 -28.84 4.16 12.29
C ALA A 359 -27.85 4.72 11.27
N GLU A 360 -27.49 3.96 10.23
CA GLU A 360 -26.64 4.45 9.14
C GLU A 360 -27.29 5.61 8.39
N GLN A 361 -28.55 5.48 7.98
CA GLN A 361 -29.24 6.54 7.25
C GLN A 361 -29.26 7.84 8.06
N ARG A 362 -29.67 7.77 9.33
CA ARG A 362 -29.68 8.93 10.25
C ARG A 362 -28.29 9.51 10.47
N GLY A 363 -27.28 8.65 10.64
CA GLY A 363 -25.89 9.06 10.83
C GLY A 363 -25.36 9.81 9.60
N ARG A 364 -25.60 9.26 8.40
CA ARG A 364 -25.18 9.83 7.13
C ARG A 364 -25.87 11.16 6.84
N ASP A 365 -27.19 11.23 6.99
CA ASP A 365 -27.96 12.46 6.78
C ASP A 365 -27.47 13.61 7.69
N ARG A 366 -27.24 13.32 8.97
CA ARG A 366 -26.73 14.30 9.93
C ARG A 366 -25.30 14.73 9.60
N LEU A 367 -24.45 13.78 9.21
CA LEU A 367 -23.06 14.06 8.85
C LEU A 367 -22.98 14.91 7.57
N ASP A 368 -23.74 14.56 6.53
CA ASP A 368 -23.80 15.32 5.27
C ASP A 368 -24.36 16.72 5.48
N SER A 369 -25.45 16.84 6.25
CA SER A 369 -26.03 18.15 6.58
C SER A 369 -25.03 19.02 7.35
N TRP A 370 -24.23 18.44 8.25
CA TRP A 370 -23.22 19.18 8.99
C TRP A 370 -22.05 19.58 8.09
N MET A 371 -21.56 18.68 7.23
CA MET A 371 -20.46 18.94 6.30
C MET A 371 -20.80 20.03 5.26
N ALA A 372 -22.08 20.11 4.87
CA ALA A 372 -22.58 21.15 3.97
C ALA A 372 -22.81 22.51 4.67
N SER A 373 -22.73 22.57 6.01
CA SER A 373 -22.99 23.79 6.78
C SER A 373 -21.77 24.72 6.88
N GLU A 374 -22.02 25.98 7.26
CA GLU A 374 -20.95 26.97 7.51
C GLU A 374 -20.00 26.53 8.64
N ALA A 375 -20.45 25.69 9.57
CA ALA A 375 -19.63 25.18 10.67
C ALA A 375 -18.45 24.30 10.18
N ALA A 376 -18.56 23.71 8.99
CA ALA A 376 -17.53 22.88 8.38
C ALA A 376 -16.61 23.65 7.42
N LYS A 377 -16.76 24.97 7.27
CA LYS A 377 -16.08 25.78 6.25
C LYS A 377 -14.55 25.77 6.31
N TYR A 378 -13.98 25.63 7.50
CA TYR A 378 -12.53 25.59 7.71
C TYR A 378 -12.07 24.27 8.31
N PHE A 379 -12.93 23.26 8.30
CA PHE A 379 -12.66 21.99 8.96
C PHE A 379 -11.89 21.05 8.03
N GLU A 380 -10.72 20.60 8.46
CA GLU A 380 -9.87 19.65 7.73
C GLU A 380 -10.64 18.41 7.23
N GLY A 381 -11.54 17.86 8.05
CA GLY A 381 -12.33 16.68 7.69
C GLY A 381 -13.25 16.86 6.48
N ARG A 382 -13.62 18.10 6.15
CA ARG A 382 -14.42 18.40 4.94
C ARG A 382 -13.63 18.14 3.66
N ILE A 383 -12.29 18.10 3.70
CA ILE A 383 -11.44 17.75 2.55
C ILE A 383 -11.75 16.32 2.07
N ALA A 384 -11.77 15.35 2.99
CA ALA A 384 -12.12 13.96 2.67
C ALA A 384 -13.54 13.85 2.08
N TRP A 385 -14.50 14.55 2.68
CA TRP A 385 -15.89 14.59 2.20
C TRP A 385 -16.02 15.21 0.80
N ASN A 386 -15.29 16.28 0.51
CA ASN A 386 -15.27 16.91 -0.81
C ASN A 386 -14.63 15.98 -1.87
N LEU A 387 -13.51 15.34 -1.54
CA LEU A 387 -12.83 14.42 -2.45
C LEU A 387 -13.72 13.24 -2.86
N ALA A 388 -14.52 12.70 -1.93
CA ALA A 388 -15.49 11.64 -2.23
C ALA A 388 -16.47 12.00 -3.34
N GLN A 389 -16.79 13.29 -3.47
CA GLN A 389 -17.74 13.83 -4.43
C GLN A 389 -17.09 14.31 -5.72
N CYS A 390 -15.86 14.82 -5.66
CA CYS A 390 -15.24 15.53 -6.78
C CYS A 390 -14.21 14.72 -7.57
N LEU A 391 -13.62 13.65 -6.99
CA LEU A 391 -12.71 12.79 -7.75
C LEU A 391 -13.43 12.17 -8.96
N PRO A 392 -12.78 12.01 -10.14
CA PRO A 392 -13.36 11.29 -11.26
C PRO A 392 -13.68 9.83 -10.91
N GLU A 393 -14.69 9.23 -11.55
CA GLU A 393 -14.96 7.79 -11.42
C GLU A 393 -13.75 6.96 -11.84
N GLY A 394 -13.50 5.86 -11.14
CA GLY A 394 -12.35 4.97 -11.38
C GLY A 394 -10.99 5.55 -11.01
N ALA A 395 -10.92 6.78 -10.45
CA ALA A 395 -9.66 7.39 -10.04
C ALA A 395 -8.95 6.61 -8.92
N ALA A 396 -7.63 6.71 -8.86
CA ALA A 396 -6.84 6.19 -7.75
C ALA A 396 -6.62 7.28 -6.68
N LEU A 397 -6.85 6.93 -5.42
CA LEU A 397 -6.58 7.78 -4.27
C LEU A 397 -5.52 7.13 -3.38
N CYS A 398 -4.31 7.65 -3.39
CA CYS A 398 -3.30 7.35 -2.38
C CYS A 398 -3.61 8.16 -1.12
N VAL A 399 -3.52 7.53 0.06
CA VAL A 399 -3.77 8.21 1.34
C VAL A 399 -2.62 7.98 2.32
N ALA A 400 -2.15 9.07 2.92
CA ALA A 400 -1.15 9.04 3.97
C ALA A 400 -1.71 8.50 5.30
N ASN A 401 -0.81 8.03 6.16
CA ASN A 401 -1.12 7.74 7.55
C ASN A 401 -1.45 9.02 8.35
N SER A 402 -1.68 8.89 9.66
CA SER A 402 -2.12 10.00 10.54
C SER A 402 -3.59 10.39 10.31
N MET A 403 -3.93 11.69 10.31
CA MET A 403 -5.30 12.18 10.12
C MET A 403 -5.92 11.92 8.74
N PRO A 404 -5.20 12.03 7.59
CA PRO A 404 -5.79 11.78 6.27
C PRO A 404 -6.60 10.49 6.15
N VAL A 405 -6.03 9.32 6.48
CA VAL A 405 -6.75 8.04 6.43
C VAL A 405 -7.92 7.96 7.41
N ARG A 406 -7.83 8.66 8.56
CA ARG A 406 -8.92 8.71 9.54
C ARG A 406 -10.06 9.60 9.06
N ASP A 407 -9.74 10.69 8.38
CA ASP A 407 -10.76 11.58 7.82
C ASP A 407 -11.47 10.94 6.63
N LEU A 408 -10.77 10.14 5.83
CA LEU A 408 -11.42 9.22 4.90
C LEU A 408 -12.36 8.27 5.66
N GLU A 409 -11.86 7.58 6.70
CA GLU A 409 -12.65 6.62 7.46
C GLU A 409 -13.94 7.22 8.05
N TYR A 410 -13.85 8.43 8.60
CA TYR A 410 -14.96 9.09 9.28
C TYR A 410 -15.99 9.71 8.33
N PHE A 411 -15.56 10.21 7.17
CA PHE A 411 -16.40 11.09 6.36
C PHE A 411 -16.70 10.59 4.95
N TRP A 412 -15.95 9.61 4.46
CA TRP A 412 -16.11 9.07 3.13
C TRP A 412 -17.30 8.09 3.05
N PRO A 413 -18.35 8.40 2.27
CA PRO A 413 -19.53 7.56 2.16
C PRO A 413 -19.30 6.30 1.31
N ALA A 414 -20.23 5.35 1.39
CA ALA A 414 -20.32 4.27 0.43
C ALA A 414 -20.73 4.81 -0.95
N SER A 415 -20.16 4.25 -2.01
CA SER A 415 -20.48 4.61 -3.39
C SER A 415 -20.27 3.41 -4.34
N ASN A 416 -20.61 3.59 -5.61
CA ASN A 416 -20.29 2.69 -6.71
C ASN A 416 -19.35 3.33 -7.74
N ARG A 417 -18.62 4.38 -7.35
CA ARG A 417 -17.79 5.20 -8.26
C ARG A 417 -16.47 4.54 -8.64
N GLY A 418 -16.16 3.38 -8.05
CA GLY A 418 -14.95 2.61 -8.37
C GLY A 418 -13.64 3.32 -8.00
N ILE A 419 -13.66 4.25 -7.05
CA ILE A 419 -12.43 4.87 -6.55
C ILE A 419 -11.57 3.80 -5.89
N GLU A 420 -10.32 3.67 -6.33
CA GLU A 420 -9.40 2.69 -5.80
C GLU A 420 -8.45 3.34 -4.79
N VAL A 421 -8.50 2.89 -3.54
CA VAL A 421 -7.74 3.49 -2.45
C VAL A 421 -6.42 2.74 -2.22
N PHE A 422 -5.31 3.47 -2.30
CA PHE A 422 -3.95 2.99 -2.05
C PHE A 422 -3.42 3.51 -0.72
N PHE A 423 -2.82 2.62 0.06
CA PHE A 423 -2.42 2.92 1.44
C PHE A 423 -1.25 2.05 1.91
N SER A 424 -0.50 2.56 2.89
CA SER A 424 0.59 1.82 3.57
C SER A 424 0.21 1.60 5.04
N ARG A 425 -0.59 0.56 5.30
CA ARG A 425 -1.15 0.26 6.62
C ARG A 425 -0.54 -0.99 7.28
N GLY A 426 0.53 -1.53 6.70
CA GLY A 426 1.30 -2.61 7.30
C GLY A 426 2.01 -2.12 8.56
N ALA A 427 2.94 -1.19 8.39
CA ALA A 427 3.68 -0.54 9.49
C ALA A 427 3.10 0.83 9.90
N ASN A 428 2.23 1.41 9.07
CA ASN A 428 1.61 2.72 9.30
C ASN A 428 2.59 3.90 9.33
N GLY A 429 3.71 3.78 8.60
CA GLY A 429 4.75 4.81 8.50
C GLY A 429 4.28 6.07 7.75
N ILE A 430 4.84 7.23 8.09
CA ILE A 430 4.62 8.49 7.33
C ILE A 430 5.62 8.64 6.17
N ASP A 431 6.70 7.88 6.23
CA ASP A 431 7.77 7.80 5.25
C ASP A 431 7.31 7.19 3.93
N GLY A 432 7.90 7.64 2.82
CA GLY A 432 7.66 7.04 1.52
C GLY A 432 6.28 7.25 0.90
N THR A 433 5.41 8.04 1.54
CA THR A 433 4.03 8.23 1.08
C THR A 433 3.97 8.85 -0.32
N LEU A 434 4.79 9.86 -0.58
CA LEU A 434 4.86 10.53 -1.88
C LEU A 434 5.40 9.60 -2.96
N SER A 435 6.49 8.89 -2.66
CA SER A 435 7.14 7.94 -3.58
C SER A 435 6.23 6.76 -3.90
N THR A 436 5.48 6.26 -2.91
CA THR A 436 4.44 5.24 -3.14
C THR A 436 3.37 5.76 -4.10
N ALA A 437 2.89 6.99 -3.91
CA ALA A 437 1.91 7.58 -4.82
C ALA A 437 2.46 7.81 -6.24
N LEU A 438 3.74 8.17 -6.36
CA LEU A 438 4.41 8.28 -7.66
C LEU A 438 4.51 6.92 -8.36
N GLY A 439 4.83 5.85 -7.63
CA GLY A 439 4.81 4.49 -8.16
C GLY A 439 3.41 4.03 -8.61
N VAL A 440 2.37 4.41 -7.86
CA VAL A 440 0.97 4.19 -8.29
C VAL A 440 0.63 5.03 -9.53
N ALA A 441 1.07 6.29 -9.60
CA ALA A 441 0.76 7.19 -10.72
C ALA A 441 1.45 6.80 -12.03
N HIS A 442 2.64 6.20 -11.95
CA HIS A 442 3.45 5.82 -13.10
C HIS A 442 2.71 4.83 -14.00
N ASP A 443 2.41 5.23 -15.23
CA ASP A 443 1.59 4.52 -16.23
C ASP A 443 0.25 4.00 -15.68
N ALA A 444 -0.38 4.77 -14.79
CA ALA A 444 -1.68 4.41 -14.23
C ALA A 444 -2.80 4.40 -15.28
N GLY A 445 -2.69 5.24 -16.34
CA GLY A 445 -3.74 5.42 -17.35
C GLY A 445 -5.03 6.06 -16.82
N ARG A 446 -5.02 6.55 -15.58
CA ARG A 446 -6.16 7.17 -14.88
C ARG A 446 -5.69 8.28 -13.94
N PRO A 447 -6.59 9.20 -13.51
CA PRO A 447 -6.23 10.21 -12.52
C PRO A 447 -5.77 9.57 -11.20
N VAL A 448 -4.64 10.06 -10.68
CA VAL A 448 -4.11 9.66 -9.38
C VAL A 448 -3.98 10.87 -8.47
N VAL A 449 -4.52 10.75 -7.26
CA VAL A 449 -4.51 11.80 -6.24
C VAL A 449 -3.86 11.24 -4.97
N LEU A 450 -2.96 12.01 -4.35
CA LEU A 450 -2.44 11.75 -3.01
C LEU A 450 -3.07 12.71 -2.01
N LEU A 451 -3.71 12.20 -0.97
CA LEU A 451 -4.09 12.99 0.21
C LEU A 451 -3.05 12.78 1.32
N THR A 452 -2.34 13.85 1.69
CA THR A 452 -1.26 13.78 2.69
C THR A 452 -1.27 14.96 3.65
N GLY A 453 -0.69 14.76 4.84
CA GLY A 453 -0.29 15.86 5.73
C GLY A 453 1.10 16.41 5.39
N ASP A 454 1.41 17.59 5.93
CA ASP A 454 2.69 18.30 5.85
C ASP A 454 3.90 17.47 6.30
N LEU A 455 3.86 16.87 7.49
CA LEU A 455 5.00 16.11 8.00
C LEU A 455 5.31 14.87 7.15
N ALA A 456 4.27 14.17 6.68
CA ALA A 456 4.44 13.01 5.81
C ALA A 456 5.01 13.41 4.44
N PHE A 457 4.56 14.54 3.89
CA PHE A 457 5.10 15.08 2.65
C PHE A 457 6.55 15.52 2.80
N LEU A 458 6.89 16.24 3.88
CA LEU A 458 8.26 16.65 4.18
C LEU A 458 9.19 15.46 4.42
N HIS A 459 8.70 14.40 5.08
CA HIS A 459 9.49 13.19 5.34
C HIS A 459 9.96 12.51 4.05
N ASP A 460 9.22 12.65 2.95
CA ASP A 460 9.53 12.06 1.64
C ASP A 460 9.61 13.12 0.53
N ALA A 461 9.99 14.36 0.86
CA ALA A 461 10.07 15.44 -0.13
C ALA A 461 11.07 15.13 -1.26
N ASN A 462 12.14 14.37 -0.97
CA ASN A 462 13.07 13.85 -1.97
C ASN A 462 12.40 12.98 -3.05
N GLY A 463 11.22 12.40 -2.76
CA GLY A 463 10.42 11.69 -3.75
C GLY A 463 10.07 12.55 -4.97
N LEU A 464 9.99 13.88 -4.83
CA LEU A 464 9.78 14.82 -5.94
C LEU A 464 10.87 14.74 -7.01
N LEU A 465 12.08 14.26 -6.70
CA LEU A 465 13.11 13.99 -7.72
C LEU A 465 12.64 13.00 -8.78
N SER A 466 11.70 12.12 -8.44
CA SER A 466 11.12 11.15 -9.38
C SER A 466 10.07 11.77 -10.32
N ALA A 467 9.72 13.06 -10.15
CA ALA A 467 8.82 13.75 -11.07
C ALA A 467 9.36 13.79 -12.51
N ALA A 468 10.68 13.82 -12.67
CA ALA A 468 11.34 13.82 -13.97
C ALA A 468 11.23 12.49 -14.74
N VAL A 469 11.03 11.38 -14.02
CA VAL A 469 10.93 10.03 -14.62
C VAL A 469 9.49 9.50 -14.65
N LEU A 470 8.55 10.21 -14.00
CA LEU A 470 7.15 9.85 -13.95
C LEU A 470 6.51 9.91 -15.34
N ARG A 471 5.90 8.80 -15.77
CA ARG A 471 4.98 8.75 -16.92
C ARG A 471 3.54 8.77 -16.42
N GLY A 472 2.80 9.83 -16.71
CA GLY A 472 1.46 10.06 -16.15
C GLY A 472 1.43 11.24 -15.18
N GLY A 473 0.36 11.35 -14.40
CA GLY A 473 0.10 12.54 -13.58
C GLY A 473 -0.27 12.22 -12.13
N LEU A 474 0.27 13.00 -11.20
CA LEU A 474 -0.06 12.93 -9.77
C LEU A 474 -0.51 14.31 -9.27
N THR A 475 -1.70 14.36 -8.65
CA THR A 475 -2.15 15.53 -7.88
C THR A 475 -1.97 15.26 -6.40
N VAL A 476 -1.14 16.05 -5.72
CA VAL A 476 -0.99 15.99 -4.27
C VAL A 476 -1.91 17.03 -3.63
N VAL A 477 -2.84 16.59 -2.79
CA VAL A 477 -3.60 17.43 -1.86
C VAL A 477 -2.87 17.40 -0.53
N LEU A 478 -2.18 18.50 -0.23
CA LEU A 478 -1.31 18.67 0.93
C LEU A 478 -2.05 19.44 2.02
N ILE A 479 -2.43 18.75 3.09
CA ILE A 479 -2.99 19.36 4.30
C ILE A 479 -1.85 19.91 5.14
N ASN A 480 -1.74 21.23 5.21
CA ASN A 480 -0.75 21.91 6.03
C ASN A 480 -1.41 22.50 7.28
N ASN A 481 -1.37 21.72 8.38
CA ASN A 481 -1.88 22.13 9.69
C ASN A 481 -0.74 22.42 10.69
N ALA A 482 0.47 22.63 10.16
CA ALA A 482 1.71 22.92 10.89
C ALA A 482 2.02 21.90 12.00
N GLY A 483 2.17 20.63 11.62
CA GLY A 483 2.65 19.57 12.50
C GLY A 483 1.76 18.32 12.55
N GLY A 484 2.00 17.46 13.53
CA GLY A 484 1.27 16.22 13.73
C GLY A 484 -0.11 16.45 14.33
N GLY A 485 -1.08 16.94 13.54
CA GLY A 485 -2.44 17.22 14.00
C GLY A 485 -3.15 16.04 14.68
N ILE A 486 -2.76 14.80 14.38
CA ILE A 486 -3.26 13.61 15.09
C ILE A 486 -3.02 13.65 16.61
N PHE A 487 -1.91 14.23 17.06
CA PHE A 487 -1.54 14.22 18.47
C PHE A 487 -2.45 15.12 19.33
N GLU A 488 -3.18 16.06 18.70
CA GLU A 488 -4.22 16.88 19.36
C GLU A 488 -5.38 16.04 19.91
N HIS A 489 -5.56 14.82 19.40
CA HIS A 489 -6.57 13.89 19.87
C HIS A 489 -6.10 13.03 21.06
N LEU A 490 -4.83 13.12 21.44
CA LEU A 490 -4.26 12.35 22.53
C LEU A 490 -4.21 13.18 23.82
N PRO A 491 -4.29 12.54 25.01
CA PRO A 491 -4.18 13.26 26.29
C PRO A 491 -2.90 14.08 26.44
N VAL A 492 -1.83 13.74 25.72
CA VAL A 492 -0.55 14.47 25.74
C VAL A 492 -0.66 15.92 25.26
N ALA A 493 -1.72 16.27 24.51
CA ALA A 493 -1.98 17.64 24.05
C ALA A 493 -2.17 18.66 25.19
N ALA A 494 -2.49 18.20 26.40
CA ALA A 494 -2.61 19.07 27.58
C ALA A 494 -1.25 19.51 28.18
N PHE A 495 -0.13 18.95 27.72
CA PHE A 495 1.20 19.16 28.32
C PHE A 495 2.06 20.10 27.47
N ASP A 496 1.72 21.39 27.45
CA ASP A 496 2.44 22.46 26.76
C ASP A 496 3.43 23.16 27.72
N PRO A 497 4.67 23.55 27.32
CA PRO A 497 5.37 23.47 26.01
C PRO A 497 5.80 22.10 25.42
N PRO A 498 5.99 21.01 26.19
CA PRO A 498 6.55 19.76 25.66
C PRO A 498 5.78 19.17 24.47
N PHE A 499 4.46 19.31 24.46
CA PHE A 499 3.58 18.85 23.39
C PHE A 499 3.98 19.44 22.03
N GLU A 500 4.07 20.77 21.95
CA GLU A 500 4.40 21.48 20.72
C GLU A 500 5.77 21.04 20.18
N ARG A 501 6.77 20.95 21.06
CA ARG A 501 8.14 20.66 20.66
C ARG A 501 8.40 19.22 20.25
N TYR A 502 7.76 18.23 20.90
CA TYR A 502 8.13 16.81 20.76
C TYR A 502 7.05 15.93 20.14
N PHE A 503 5.82 16.43 20.00
CA PHE A 503 4.71 15.66 19.41
C PHE A 503 4.14 16.37 18.19
N ALA A 504 3.64 17.59 18.34
CA ALA A 504 3.14 18.35 17.19
C ALA A 504 4.28 18.65 16.20
N THR A 505 5.47 19.01 16.68
CA THR A 505 6.68 19.22 15.86
C THR A 505 6.42 20.12 14.64
N PRO A 506 5.83 21.32 14.82
CA PRO A 506 5.50 22.21 13.71
C PRO A 506 6.75 22.52 12.87
N GLN A 507 6.59 22.50 11.54
CA GLN A 507 7.64 22.87 10.59
C GLN A 507 7.27 24.19 9.90
N HIS A 508 8.24 25.08 9.73
CA HIS A 508 8.07 26.36 9.04
C HIS A 508 8.68 26.29 7.65
N VAL A 509 8.12 25.42 6.79
CA VAL A 509 8.59 25.23 5.41
C VAL A 509 7.65 25.94 4.44
N ASP A 510 8.23 26.68 3.49
CA ASP A 510 7.50 27.18 2.33
C ASP A 510 7.50 26.11 1.23
N PHE A 511 6.33 25.56 0.93
CA PHE A 511 6.18 24.50 -0.07
C PHE A 511 6.29 25.02 -1.50
N ALA A 512 6.10 26.32 -1.75
CA ALA A 512 6.21 26.86 -3.11
C ALA A 512 7.66 26.84 -3.63
N PRO A 513 8.68 27.37 -2.90
CA PRO A 513 10.08 27.20 -3.27
C PRO A 513 10.54 25.75 -3.27
N LEU A 514 10.05 24.92 -2.35
CA LEU A 514 10.36 23.48 -2.34
C LEU A 514 9.92 22.82 -3.65
N CYS A 515 8.66 23.01 -4.05
CA CYS A 515 8.14 22.47 -5.32
C CYS A 515 8.89 23.06 -6.52
N ALA A 516 9.16 24.36 -6.52
CA ALA A 516 9.90 25.03 -7.58
C ALA A 516 11.31 24.45 -7.76
N ALA A 517 12.02 24.13 -6.66
CA ALA A 517 13.33 23.49 -6.70
C ALA A 517 13.32 22.11 -7.37
N HIS A 518 12.18 21.42 -7.36
CA HIS A 518 11.96 20.15 -8.06
C HIS A 518 11.25 20.29 -9.42
N GLY A 519 10.97 21.52 -9.89
CA GLY A 519 10.24 21.76 -11.14
C GLY A 519 8.77 21.32 -11.10
N VAL A 520 8.18 21.28 -9.90
CA VAL A 520 6.82 20.78 -9.66
C VAL A 520 5.85 21.95 -9.51
N ALA A 521 4.67 21.84 -10.14
CA ALA A 521 3.65 22.87 -10.07
C ALA A 521 3.07 22.96 -8.65
N TYR A 522 2.86 24.19 -8.16
CA TYR A 522 2.32 24.45 -6.84
C TYR A 522 1.15 25.43 -6.91
N GLN A 523 0.12 25.20 -6.11
CA GLN A 523 -0.97 26.13 -5.86
C GLN A 523 -1.32 26.12 -4.37
N LEU A 524 -1.39 27.31 -3.77
CA LEU A 524 -2.00 27.50 -2.46
C LEU A 524 -3.52 27.62 -2.65
N ILE A 525 -4.27 26.82 -1.91
CA ILE A 525 -5.72 26.73 -1.91
C ILE A 525 -6.26 27.46 -0.69
N HIS A 526 -7.16 28.42 -0.92
CA HIS A 526 -7.68 29.30 0.12
C HIS A 526 -8.96 28.80 0.78
N ASP A 527 -9.74 27.97 0.07
CA ASP A 527 -10.98 27.40 0.59
C ASP A 527 -11.34 26.06 -0.08
N HIS A 528 -12.40 25.43 0.43
CA HIS A 528 -12.87 24.14 -0.06
C HIS A 528 -13.46 24.18 -1.48
N ASP A 529 -14.01 25.31 -1.94
CA ASP A 529 -14.59 25.42 -3.27
C ASP A 529 -13.48 25.50 -4.33
N GLU A 530 -12.43 26.28 -4.03
CA GLU A 530 -11.19 26.31 -4.81
C GLU A 530 -10.55 24.92 -4.87
N LEU A 531 -10.48 24.19 -3.75
CA LEU A 531 -9.99 22.81 -3.72
C LEU A 531 -10.76 21.91 -4.69
N VAL A 532 -12.10 21.93 -4.61
CA VAL A 532 -12.97 21.12 -5.48
C VAL A 532 -12.75 21.47 -6.95
N HIS A 533 -12.62 22.76 -7.27
CA HIS A 533 -12.34 23.20 -8.63
C HIS A 533 -10.97 22.72 -9.13
N ALA A 534 -9.93 22.87 -8.31
CA ALA A 534 -8.56 22.49 -8.65
C ALA A 534 -8.41 20.97 -8.84
N VAL A 535 -9.04 20.16 -7.98
CA VAL A 535 -9.02 18.69 -8.09
C VAL A 535 -9.76 18.21 -9.34
N LYS A 536 -10.92 18.78 -9.66
CA LYS A 536 -11.69 18.44 -10.88
C LYS A 536 -10.93 18.74 -12.17
N LYS A 537 -10.09 19.78 -12.16
CA LYS A 537 -9.15 20.05 -13.26
C LYS A 537 -8.02 19.02 -13.20
N SER A 538 -8.19 17.87 -13.84
CA SER A 538 -7.18 16.80 -13.83
C SER A 538 -5.85 17.28 -14.44
N SER A 539 -4.73 16.76 -13.90
CA SER A 539 -3.40 16.91 -14.51
C SER A 539 -3.00 15.54 -15.06
N PRO A 540 -3.11 15.30 -16.38
CA PRO A 540 -2.81 13.99 -16.96
C PRO A 540 -1.31 13.67 -16.95
N THR A 541 -0.46 14.67 -16.77
CA THR A 541 1.00 14.55 -16.80
C THR A 541 1.65 15.36 -15.68
N GLY A 542 2.78 14.87 -15.19
CA GLY A 542 3.62 15.55 -14.20
C GLY A 542 3.04 15.54 -12.79
N VAL A 543 3.76 16.16 -11.87
CA VAL A 543 3.34 16.30 -10.47
C VAL A 543 2.84 17.73 -10.24
N ARG A 544 1.75 17.86 -9.49
CA ARG A 544 1.30 19.14 -8.95
C ARG A 544 0.93 19.01 -7.47
N VAL A 545 1.15 20.08 -6.71
CA VAL A 545 0.85 20.16 -5.28
C VAL A 545 -0.19 21.25 -5.05
N LEU A 546 -1.28 20.89 -4.39
CA LEU A 546 -2.36 21.76 -3.93
C LEU A 546 -2.25 21.82 -2.40
N GLU A 547 -1.64 22.87 -1.87
CA GLU A 547 -1.53 23.08 -0.42
C GLU A 547 -2.80 23.74 0.10
N ILE A 548 -3.42 23.17 1.12
CA ILE A 548 -4.49 23.79 1.89
C ILE A 548 -4.05 23.92 3.35
N ARG A 549 -4.16 25.14 3.89
CA ARG A 549 -3.78 25.43 5.27
C ARG A 549 -4.98 25.24 6.20
N THR A 550 -4.79 24.52 7.29
CA THR A 550 -5.81 24.33 8.33
C THR A 550 -5.22 24.60 9.71
N ASP A 551 -6.05 24.53 10.76
CA ASP A 551 -5.63 24.75 12.15
C ASP A 551 -5.90 23.48 12.95
N ARG A 552 -4.84 22.70 13.24
CA ARG A 552 -4.96 21.43 13.95
C ARG A 552 -5.69 21.52 15.30
N LYS A 553 -5.59 22.64 16.03
CA LYS A 553 -6.27 22.81 17.32
C LYS A 553 -7.76 23.05 17.10
N ALA A 554 -8.10 23.94 16.16
CA ALA A 554 -9.47 24.18 15.77
C ALA A 554 -10.13 22.93 15.18
N ASP A 555 -9.40 22.18 14.35
CA ASP A 555 -9.84 20.93 13.72
C ASP A 555 -10.13 19.86 14.78
N ALA A 556 -9.21 19.65 15.73
CA ALA A 556 -9.41 18.67 16.78
C ALA A 556 -10.60 19.03 17.70
N ALA A 557 -10.73 20.31 18.05
CA ALA A 557 -11.86 20.80 18.85
C ALA A 557 -13.19 20.65 18.10
N THR A 558 -13.21 20.97 16.80
CA THR A 558 -14.38 20.83 15.93
C THR A 558 -14.80 19.38 15.79
N ARG A 559 -13.86 18.48 15.51
CA ARG A 559 -14.10 17.02 15.44
C ARG A 559 -14.68 16.48 16.75
N LYS A 560 -14.13 16.90 17.89
CA LYS A 560 -14.63 16.50 19.22
C LYS A 560 -16.04 17.03 19.51
N ARG A 561 -16.40 18.23 19.03
CA ARG A 561 -17.78 18.75 19.13
C ARG A 561 -18.71 17.96 18.22
N LEU A 562 -18.35 17.81 16.95
CA LEU A 562 -19.11 17.05 15.96
C LEU A 562 -19.46 15.65 16.45
N PHE A 563 -18.47 14.87 16.90
CA PHE A 563 -18.73 13.50 17.36
C PHE A 563 -19.58 13.44 18.63
N ARG A 564 -19.51 14.45 19.51
CA ARG A 564 -20.42 14.54 20.67
C ARG A 564 -21.85 14.88 20.26
N GLU A 565 -22.02 15.71 19.23
CA GLU A 565 -23.33 16.05 18.69
C GLU A 565 -23.95 14.85 17.95
N LEU A 566 -23.18 14.17 17.11
CA LEU A 566 -23.63 12.98 16.36
C LEU A 566 -23.91 11.76 17.26
N ALA A 567 -23.22 11.64 18.40
CA ALA A 567 -23.44 10.56 19.36
C ALA A 567 -24.69 10.75 20.24
N ARG A 568 -25.36 11.91 20.19
CA ARG A 568 -26.70 12.10 20.78
C ARG A 568 -27.76 11.53 19.85
#